data_AF-A0A9E1IKP1-F1
#
_entry.id   AF-A0A9E1IKP1-F1
#
_cell.length_a   1.000
_cell.length_b   1.000
_cell.length_c   1.000
_cell.angle_alpha   90.00
_cell.angle_beta   90.00
_cell.angle_gamma   90.00
#
_symmetry.space_group_name_H-M   'P 1'
#
loop_
_entity.id
_entity.type
_entity.pdbx_description
1 polymer ?
#
loop_
_entity_poly.entity_id
_entity_poly.type
_entity_poly.pdbx_seq_one_letter_code
_entity_poly.pdbx_strand_id
1 'polypeptide(L)'
;MMAEARPHCYRCDKPASMCLCGHLTPIPNEVGVHVLQHPRERRHPLGTARLLRLGLASVSIHGLQMEGRSAVCVPVSLPQGAALLYPSEDARDLASLTVEERPKHLVVIDGTWAQAHRIFRDNPWVSALPCYRLAPDVGSRYRIRIEPRLECLSTVESVVAALRCLHDDLQGTETLISAFDAMIDDQIAASKKSSTHFHGKRTSGRPTNHIPHALLASDARIVVAYTETAPPQRGDSGPPFRLSAVSLDGEVFDRMVQTKNAPDAYLSELMGLESQALDTAQPIHQVMAEFREFCEGSRCRLPRGGLAKKALLQRTPLVLVSWNVKTQRWLEERMGDATCISLKAVWANISRARVPALDKLVGTLGLATEYLPVTGRAGRRLSQAHAMTRHILDGANAA
;
A
#
# COMPACT_ATOMS: atom_id res chain seq x y z
N MET A 1 23.27 -28.13 14.04
CA MET A 1 23.57 -28.14 12.59
C MET A 1 23.20 -26.79 12.02
N MET A 2 24.20 -26.01 11.60
CA MET A 2 23.98 -24.75 10.87
C MET A 2 23.21 -25.10 9.60
N ALA A 3 22.05 -24.47 9.39
CA ALA A 3 21.28 -24.68 8.18
C ALA A 3 22.13 -24.22 6.98
N GLU A 4 22.45 -25.13 6.06
CA GLU A 4 23.16 -24.80 4.83
C GLU A 4 22.43 -23.69 4.09
N ALA A 5 23.14 -22.59 3.83
CA ALA A 5 22.62 -21.48 3.05
C ALA A 5 22.31 -22.00 1.63
N ARG A 6 21.10 -21.74 1.14
CA ARG A 6 20.72 -22.08 -0.24
C ARG A 6 21.73 -21.45 -1.21
N PRO A 7 22.21 -22.17 -2.24
CA PRO A 7 23.13 -21.60 -3.22
C PRO A 7 22.46 -20.41 -3.92
N HIS A 8 23.19 -19.29 -4.06
CA HIS A 8 22.74 -18.05 -4.69
C HIS A 8 23.60 -17.72 -5.91
N CYS A 9 22.98 -17.15 -6.93
CA CYS A 9 23.71 -16.54 -8.04
C CYS A 9 24.18 -15.15 -7.60
N TYR A 10 25.50 -14.96 -7.50
CA TYR A 10 26.09 -13.67 -7.10
C TYR A 10 25.95 -12.56 -8.14
N ARG A 11 25.56 -12.90 -9.39
CA ARG A 11 25.34 -11.92 -10.46
C ARG A 11 23.94 -11.30 -10.40
N CYS A 12 22.88 -12.10 -10.32
CA CYS A 12 21.50 -11.59 -10.20
C CYS A 12 20.94 -11.56 -8.77
N ASP A 13 21.69 -12.06 -7.78
CA ASP A 13 21.33 -12.10 -6.36
C ASP A 13 20.03 -12.90 -6.08
N LYS A 14 19.73 -13.86 -6.95
CA LYS A 14 18.62 -14.80 -6.82
C LYS A 14 19.13 -16.15 -6.31
N PRO A 15 18.27 -16.97 -5.68
CA PRO A 15 18.56 -18.38 -5.48
C PRO A 15 19.00 -19.02 -6.80
N ALA A 16 19.98 -19.93 -6.77
CA ALA A 16 20.53 -20.53 -7.99
C ALA A 16 19.45 -21.19 -8.87
N SER A 17 18.39 -21.73 -8.26
CA SER A 17 17.23 -22.31 -8.92
C SER A 17 16.30 -21.31 -9.64
N MET A 18 16.48 -20.01 -9.42
CA MET A 18 15.71 -18.89 -10.01
C MET A 18 16.68 -17.87 -10.63
N CYS A 19 17.83 -18.35 -11.10
CA CYS A 19 18.83 -17.50 -11.72
C CYS A 19 18.32 -16.96 -13.06
N LEU A 20 18.34 -15.64 -13.22
CA LEU A 20 17.88 -14.99 -14.45
C LEU A 20 19.02 -14.69 -15.43
N CYS A 21 20.28 -14.94 -15.04
CA CYS A 21 21.44 -14.58 -15.86
C CYS A 21 21.51 -15.32 -17.18
N GLY A 22 20.98 -16.55 -17.27
CA GLY A 22 20.92 -17.31 -18.53
C GLY A 22 19.90 -16.77 -19.53
N HIS A 23 18.93 -15.97 -19.05
CA HIS A 23 17.91 -15.34 -19.89
C HIS A 23 18.35 -13.98 -20.43
N LEU A 24 19.48 -13.45 -19.96
CA LEU A 24 19.89 -12.07 -20.20
C LEU A 24 21.17 -12.02 -21.02
N THR A 25 21.05 -11.39 -22.20
CA THR A 25 22.18 -10.96 -23.01
C THR A 25 22.20 -9.43 -22.99
N PRO A 26 23.30 -8.78 -22.59
CA PRO A 26 23.38 -7.32 -22.61
C PRO A 26 23.07 -6.76 -23.99
N ILE A 27 22.05 -5.93 -24.08
CA ILE A 27 21.65 -5.24 -25.30
C ILE A 27 22.60 -4.06 -25.50
N PRO A 28 23.21 -3.88 -26.69
CA PRO A 28 24.11 -2.78 -26.97
C PRO A 28 23.33 -1.47 -27.20
N ASN A 29 22.65 -0.96 -26.17
CA ASN A 29 21.89 0.28 -26.25
C ASN A 29 22.83 1.49 -26.32
N GLU A 30 22.65 2.34 -27.33
CA GLU A 30 23.42 3.58 -27.50
C GLU A 30 22.94 4.67 -26.51
N VAL A 31 21.63 4.82 -26.36
CA VAL A 31 21.02 5.72 -25.37
C VAL A 31 21.35 5.20 -23.96
N GLY A 32 22.08 5.99 -23.18
CA GLY A 32 22.47 5.62 -21.83
C GLY A 32 21.28 5.64 -20.86
N VAL A 33 21.06 4.58 -20.10
CA VAL A 33 19.93 4.50 -19.15
C VAL A 33 20.40 4.79 -17.72
N HIS A 34 19.74 5.72 -17.04
CA HIS A 34 20.04 6.11 -15.66
C HIS A 34 18.82 5.85 -14.77
N VAL A 35 18.93 4.90 -13.85
CA VAL A 35 17.83 4.51 -12.97
C VAL A 35 18.00 5.17 -11.61
N LEU A 36 17.11 6.09 -11.26
CA LEU A 36 17.01 6.70 -9.94
C LEU A 36 16.24 5.76 -9.01
N GLN A 37 16.96 4.93 -8.26
CA GLN A 37 16.38 3.88 -7.43
C GLN A 37 16.05 4.37 -6.03
N HIS A 38 14.76 4.28 -5.67
CA HIS A 38 14.29 4.59 -4.33
C HIS A 38 14.88 3.61 -3.27
N PRO A 39 15.28 4.07 -2.07
CA PRO A 39 15.94 3.22 -1.06
C PRO A 39 15.20 1.93 -0.71
N ARG A 40 13.86 1.96 -0.70
CA ARG A 40 13.03 0.79 -0.38
C ARG A 40 13.05 -0.29 -1.46
N GLU A 41 13.35 0.05 -2.71
CA GLU A 41 13.43 -0.94 -3.79
C GLU A 41 14.81 -1.61 -3.87
N ARG A 42 15.86 -1.03 -3.26
CA ARG A 42 17.26 -1.55 -3.33
C ARG A 42 17.40 -3.01 -2.90
N ARG A 43 16.60 -3.44 -1.91
CA ARG A 43 16.61 -4.80 -1.36
C ARG A 43 15.35 -5.58 -1.74
N HIS A 44 14.54 -5.06 -2.65
CA HIS A 44 13.29 -5.70 -3.02
C HIS A 44 13.59 -6.96 -3.86
N PRO A 45 13.07 -8.14 -3.49
CA PRO A 45 13.34 -9.39 -4.21
C PRO A 45 12.93 -9.37 -5.69
N LEU A 46 12.05 -8.44 -6.09
CA LEU A 46 11.61 -8.22 -7.49
C LEU A 46 12.24 -6.95 -8.10
N GLY A 47 13.51 -6.66 -7.81
CA GLY A 47 14.17 -5.42 -8.24
C GLY A 47 14.36 -5.34 -9.76
N THR A 48 13.45 -4.63 -10.43
CA THR A 48 13.49 -4.32 -11.87
C THR A 48 14.78 -3.61 -12.31
N ALA A 49 15.35 -2.76 -11.46
CA ALA A 49 16.66 -2.15 -11.68
C ALA A 49 17.81 -3.16 -11.89
N ARG A 50 17.76 -4.33 -11.24
CA ARG A 50 18.81 -5.37 -11.41
C ARG A 50 18.72 -6.03 -12.78
N LEU A 51 17.50 -6.26 -13.29
CA LEU A 51 17.30 -6.77 -14.64
C LEU A 51 17.89 -5.81 -15.66
N LEU A 52 17.60 -4.51 -15.54
CA LEU A 52 18.18 -3.48 -16.39
C LEU A 52 19.71 -3.49 -16.33
N ARG A 53 20.30 -3.54 -15.12
CA ARG A 53 21.76 -3.61 -14.94
C ARG A 53 22.40 -4.80 -15.65
N LEU A 54 21.70 -5.93 -15.74
CA LEU A 54 22.24 -7.16 -16.33
C LEU A 54 21.94 -7.30 -17.83
N GLY A 55 20.89 -6.65 -18.33
CA GLY A 55 20.42 -6.79 -19.71
C GLY A 55 20.70 -5.59 -20.61
N LEU A 56 21.27 -4.50 -20.12
CA LEU A 56 21.69 -3.34 -20.92
C LEU A 56 23.20 -3.13 -20.84
N ALA A 57 23.83 -2.75 -21.95
CA ALA A 57 25.25 -2.41 -22.00
C ALA A 57 25.53 -1.02 -21.42
N SER A 58 24.66 -0.05 -21.69
CA SER A 58 24.79 1.33 -21.21
C SER A 58 23.72 1.64 -20.17
N VAL A 59 24.01 1.29 -18.91
CA VAL A 59 23.09 1.49 -17.78
C VAL A 59 23.80 1.81 -16.47
N SER A 60 23.27 2.80 -15.75
CA SER A 60 23.72 3.20 -14.41
C SER A 60 22.55 3.19 -13.43
N ILE A 61 22.72 2.51 -12.31
CA ILE A 61 21.75 2.49 -11.21
C ILE A 61 22.24 3.41 -10.11
N HIS A 62 21.46 4.44 -9.82
CA HIS A 62 21.72 5.46 -8.82
C HIS A 62 20.81 5.22 -7.62
N GLY A 63 21.37 4.64 -6.55
CA GLY A 63 20.64 4.52 -5.29
C GLY A 63 20.47 5.90 -4.65
N LEU A 64 19.24 6.43 -4.65
CA LEU A 64 18.98 7.76 -4.10
C LEU A 64 19.15 7.77 -2.58
N GLN A 65 19.80 8.80 -2.03
CA GLN A 65 19.92 9.03 -0.60
C GLN A 65 18.88 10.08 -0.18
N MET A 66 17.90 9.69 0.62
CA MET A 66 16.83 10.60 1.08
C MET A 66 17.31 11.46 2.23
N GLU A 67 16.89 12.72 2.26
CA GLU A 67 17.12 13.64 3.38
C GLU A 67 16.08 13.41 4.48
N GLY A 68 16.50 12.72 5.54
CA GLY A 68 15.66 12.41 6.68
C GLY A 68 14.45 11.53 6.31
N ARG A 69 13.24 11.99 6.69
CA ARG A 69 11.98 11.32 6.35
C ARG A 69 11.25 11.93 5.14
N SER A 70 11.85 12.93 4.49
CA SER A 70 11.31 13.56 3.29
C SER A 70 11.55 12.68 2.05
N ALA A 71 10.94 13.01 0.91
CA ALA A 71 11.29 12.41 -0.38
C ALA A 71 12.33 13.25 -1.16
N VAL A 72 12.88 14.30 -0.52
CA VAL A 72 14.03 15.05 -1.05
C VAL A 72 15.24 14.14 -1.00
N CYS A 73 16.05 14.16 -2.04
CA CYS A 73 17.21 13.33 -2.16
C CYS A 73 18.40 14.09 -2.72
N VAL A 74 19.58 13.65 -2.30
CA VAL A 74 20.86 14.21 -2.73
C VAL A 74 20.96 14.08 -4.25
N PRO A 75 21.21 15.19 -4.99
CA PRO A 75 21.37 15.15 -6.43
C PRO A 75 22.46 14.17 -6.87
N VAL A 76 22.21 13.47 -7.97
CA VAL A 76 23.21 12.62 -8.62
C VAL A 76 23.72 13.29 -9.88
N SER A 77 24.98 13.07 -10.21
CA SER A 77 25.54 13.59 -11.47
C SER A 77 24.95 12.81 -12.64
N LEU A 78 24.31 13.54 -13.56
CA LEU A 78 23.75 13.00 -14.81
C LEU A 78 24.53 13.58 -15.99
N PRO A 79 24.77 12.80 -17.05
CA PRO A 79 25.41 13.30 -18.27
C PRO A 79 24.58 14.39 -18.97
N GLN A 80 25.24 15.20 -19.80
CA GLN A 80 24.55 16.18 -20.64
C GLN A 80 23.62 15.50 -21.65
N GLY A 81 22.46 16.09 -21.90
CA GLY A 81 21.44 15.50 -22.78
C GLY A 81 20.62 14.39 -22.10
N ALA A 82 20.62 14.36 -20.76
CA ALA A 82 19.72 13.54 -19.96
C ALA A 82 18.30 14.10 -19.95
N ALA A 83 17.34 13.22 -20.14
CA ALA A 83 15.92 13.53 -20.07
C ALA A 83 15.18 12.50 -19.23
N LEU A 84 14.17 12.94 -18.49
CA LEU A 84 13.36 12.11 -17.63
C LEU A 84 12.21 11.47 -18.42
N LEU A 85 12.08 10.15 -18.31
CA LEU A 85 10.89 9.45 -18.74
C LEU A 85 9.85 9.46 -17.61
N TYR A 86 8.91 10.39 -17.69
CA TYR A 86 7.87 10.56 -16.69
C TYR A 86 6.66 11.31 -17.29
N PRO A 87 5.42 10.87 -17.03
CA PRO A 87 4.23 11.49 -17.58
C PRO A 87 3.85 12.77 -16.80
N SER A 88 4.67 13.81 -16.88
CA SER A 88 4.33 15.16 -16.40
C SER A 88 3.37 15.87 -17.36
N GLU A 89 2.75 16.97 -16.92
CA GLU A 89 1.80 17.73 -17.74
C GLU A 89 2.45 18.29 -19.01
N ASP A 90 3.71 18.74 -18.92
CA ASP A 90 4.47 19.29 -20.04
C ASP A 90 5.28 18.23 -20.82
N ALA A 91 5.07 16.93 -20.55
CA ALA A 91 5.86 15.88 -21.17
C ALA A 91 5.50 15.71 -22.66
N ARG A 92 6.52 15.87 -23.53
CA ARG A 92 6.38 15.57 -24.96
C ARG A 92 6.31 14.06 -25.19
N ASP A 93 5.59 13.64 -26.22
CA ASP A 93 5.56 12.22 -26.61
C ASP A 93 6.93 11.82 -27.18
N LEU A 94 7.53 10.78 -26.59
CA LEU A 94 8.84 10.28 -27.02
C LEU A 94 8.82 9.81 -28.48
N ALA A 95 7.70 9.25 -28.95
CA ALA A 95 7.55 8.80 -30.33
C ALA A 95 7.46 9.94 -31.35
N SER A 96 7.19 11.18 -30.89
CA SER A 96 7.07 12.36 -31.76
C SER A 96 8.38 13.09 -32.03
N LEU A 97 9.49 12.66 -31.41
CA LEU A 97 10.77 13.35 -31.50
C LEU A 97 11.50 13.04 -32.82
N THR A 98 12.09 14.06 -33.43
CA THR A 98 13.07 13.85 -34.51
C THR A 98 14.36 13.27 -33.96
N VAL A 99 15.22 12.70 -34.82
CA VAL A 99 16.49 12.06 -34.41
C VAL A 99 17.39 13.02 -33.62
N GLU A 100 17.39 14.30 -33.97
CA GLU A 100 18.18 15.35 -33.34
C GLU A 100 17.65 15.77 -31.97
N GLU A 101 16.34 15.59 -31.74
CA GLU A 101 15.67 15.88 -30.47
C GLU A 101 15.76 14.73 -29.47
N ARG A 102 16.15 13.52 -29.93
CA ARG A 102 16.18 12.33 -29.08
C ARG A 102 17.19 12.49 -27.94
N PRO A 103 16.83 12.12 -26.71
CA PRO A 103 17.76 12.21 -25.59
C PRO A 103 18.90 11.21 -25.76
N LYS A 104 20.13 11.66 -25.46
CA LYS A 104 21.30 10.77 -25.39
C LYS A 104 21.27 9.89 -24.15
N HIS A 105 20.60 10.36 -23.10
CA HIS A 105 20.49 9.67 -21.83
C HIS A 105 19.04 9.68 -21.33
N LEU A 106 18.52 8.51 -21.01
CA LEU A 106 17.18 8.34 -20.47
C LEU A 106 17.26 8.14 -18.95
N VAL A 107 16.57 8.99 -18.20
CA VAL A 107 16.45 8.90 -16.75
C VAL A 107 15.09 8.28 -16.40
N VAL A 108 15.08 7.27 -15.55
CA VAL A 108 13.85 6.61 -15.07
C VAL A 108 13.87 6.51 -13.55
N ILE A 109 12.69 6.50 -12.92
CA ILE A 109 12.58 6.34 -11.47
C ILE A 109 12.15 4.90 -11.15
N ASP A 110 12.93 4.18 -10.33
CA ASP A 110 12.62 2.83 -9.86
C ASP A 110 12.01 2.92 -8.45
N GLY A 111 10.69 2.70 -8.39
CA GLY A 111 9.85 2.89 -7.22
C GLY A 111 8.40 2.51 -7.51
N THR A 112 7.57 2.46 -6.47
CA THR A 112 6.12 2.49 -6.69
C THR A 112 5.70 3.84 -7.28
N TRP A 113 4.56 3.93 -7.98
CA TRP A 113 4.08 5.22 -8.51
C TRP A 113 4.01 6.34 -7.48
N ALA A 114 3.58 6.02 -6.24
CA ALA A 114 3.57 6.99 -5.16
C ALA A 114 4.99 7.46 -4.75
N GLN A 115 5.99 6.57 -4.83
CA GLN A 115 7.40 6.93 -4.60
C GLN A 115 7.94 7.75 -5.76
N ALA A 116 7.72 7.32 -7.00
CA ALA A 116 8.18 8.00 -8.21
C ALA A 116 7.62 9.42 -8.29
N HIS A 117 6.32 9.59 -8.02
CA HIS A 117 5.68 10.90 -7.98
C HIS A 117 6.27 11.81 -6.90
N ARG A 118 6.57 11.27 -5.71
CA ARG A 118 7.22 12.05 -4.64
C ARG A 118 8.64 12.43 -5.01
N ILE A 119 9.41 11.53 -5.61
CA ILE A 119 10.76 11.83 -6.12
C ILE A 119 10.68 12.95 -7.15
N PHE A 120 9.78 12.86 -8.14
CA PHE A 120 9.60 13.90 -9.15
C PHE A 120 9.21 15.26 -8.53
N ARG A 121 8.16 15.27 -7.68
CA ARG A 121 7.61 16.51 -7.10
C ARG A 121 8.55 17.19 -6.10
N ASP A 122 9.23 16.41 -5.26
CA ASP A 122 9.99 16.95 -4.13
C ASP A 122 11.46 17.25 -4.48
N ASN A 123 11.91 16.95 -5.71
CA ASN A 123 13.30 17.14 -6.13
C ASN A 123 13.40 18.06 -7.36
N PRO A 124 13.70 19.35 -7.17
CA PRO A 124 13.81 20.31 -8.27
C PRO A 124 14.80 19.90 -9.37
N TRP A 125 15.90 19.24 -8.99
CA TRP A 125 16.91 18.77 -9.94
C TRP A 125 16.39 17.62 -10.83
N VAL A 126 15.38 16.87 -10.38
CA VAL A 126 14.71 15.83 -11.18
C VAL A 126 13.65 16.46 -12.06
N SER A 127 12.81 17.34 -11.51
CA SER A 127 11.72 18.00 -12.26
C SER A 127 12.23 19.02 -13.28
N ALA A 128 13.46 19.51 -13.15
CA ALA A 128 14.10 20.40 -14.13
C ALA A 128 14.60 19.67 -15.40
N LEU A 129 14.62 18.34 -15.41
CA LEU A 129 15.01 17.58 -16.60
C LEU A 129 13.93 17.69 -17.68
N PRO A 130 14.29 17.76 -18.97
CA PRO A 130 13.34 17.59 -20.06
C PRO A 130 12.53 16.30 -19.85
N CYS A 131 11.20 16.38 -19.94
CA CYS A 131 10.32 15.25 -19.65
C CYS A 131 9.71 14.70 -20.92
N TYR A 132 9.74 13.37 -21.04
CA TYR A 132 9.07 12.64 -22.10
C TYR A 132 8.13 11.59 -21.52
N ARG A 133 7.02 11.36 -22.21
CA ARG A 133 6.02 10.34 -21.88
C ARG A 133 5.99 9.25 -22.94
N LEU A 134 5.51 8.08 -22.53
CA LEU A 134 5.14 7.00 -23.44
C LEU A 134 3.62 6.98 -23.59
N ALA A 135 3.15 6.60 -24.76
CA ALA A 135 1.75 6.27 -25.02
C ALA A 135 1.66 4.79 -25.44
N PRO A 136 1.76 3.83 -24.48
CA PRO A 136 1.73 2.42 -24.84
C PRO A 136 0.32 2.00 -25.28
N ASP A 137 0.22 1.30 -26.40
CA ASP A 137 -1.04 0.76 -26.92
C ASP A 137 -1.59 -0.40 -26.07
N VAL A 138 -0.74 -1.01 -25.25
CA VAL A 138 -1.06 -2.15 -24.39
C VAL A 138 -0.61 -1.84 -22.96
N GLY A 139 -1.50 -2.09 -21.98
CA GLY A 139 -1.18 -1.91 -20.56
C GLY A 139 -0.06 -2.84 -20.06
N SER A 140 0.45 -2.55 -18.85
CA SER A 140 1.56 -3.30 -18.25
C SER A 140 1.30 -4.81 -18.12
N ARG A 141 2.32 -5.60 -18.47
CA ARG A 141 2.43 -7.05 -18.26
C ARG A 141 2.74 -7.43 -16.81
N TYR A 142 2.88 -6.46 -15.89
CA TYR A 142 3.26 -6.72 -14.51
C TYR A 142 2.13 -7.34 -13.69
N ARG A 143 1.89 -8.64 -13.84
CA ARG A 143 0.77 -9.40 -13.26
C ARG A 143 0.71 -9.44 -11.72
N ILE A 144 1.73 -8.95 -11.02
CA ILE A 144 1.86 -9.03 -9.55
C ILE A 144 1.60 -7.69 -8.87
N ARG A 145 1.72 -6.56 -9.58
CA ARG A 145 1.42 -5.21 -9.05
C ARG A 145 0.23 -4.61 -9.83
N ILE A 146 -0.62 -3.86 -9.13
CA ILE A 146 -1.74 -3.16 -9.76
C ILE A 146 -1.26 -1.77 -10.13
N GLU A 147 -1.25 -1.46 -11.43
CA GLU A 147 -0.87 -0.16 -11.95
C GLU A 147 -2.06 0.82 -11.91
N PRO A 148 -1.83 2.12 -11.64
CA PRO A 148 -2.90 3.08 -11.41
C PRO A 148 -3.62 3.52 -12.69
N ARG A 149 -2.98 3.41 -13.86
CA ARG A 149 -3.53 3.74 -15.20
C ARG A 149 -2.97 2.78 -16.25
N LEU A 150 -3.57 2.73 -17.44
CA LEU A 150 -3.10 1.88 -18.56
C LEU A 150 -1.66 2.24 -18.98
N GLU A 151 -1.37 3.54 -19.00
CA GLU A 151 -0.08 4.13 -19.40
C GLU A 151 1.04 3.89 -18.38
N CYS A 152 0.69 3.35 -17.20
CA CYS A 152 1.62 3.12 -16.13
C CYS A 152 2.31 1.77 -16.30
N LEU A 153 3.53 1.80 -16.81
CA LEU A 153 4.38 0.63 -17.03
C LEU A 153 5.35 0.40 -15.85
N SER A 154 5.83 -0.84 -15.70
CA SER A 154 6.94 -1.12 -14.77
C SER A 154 8.25 -0.50 -15.26
N THR A 155 9.24 -0.31 -14.39
CA THR A 155 10.52 0.29 -14.76
C THR A 155 11.22 -0.42 -15.94
N VAL A 156 11.15 -1.76 -16.01
CA VAL A 156 11.72 -2.52 -17.14
C VAL A 156 10.93 -2.26 -18.42
N GLU A 157 9.61 -2.30 -18.35
CA GLU A 157 8.74 -2.06 -19.51
C GLU A 157 8.87 -0.65 -20.05
N SER A 158 8.91 0.35 -19.17
CA SER A 158 9.12 1.76 -19.55
C SER A 158 10.45 1.94 -20.29
N VAL A 159 11.53 1.32 -19.82
CA VAL A 159 12.83 1.39 -20.49
C VAL A 159 12.80 0.67 -21.83
N VAL A 160 12.23 -0.54 -21.90
CA VAL A 160 12.14 -1.29 -23.17
C VAL A 160 11.31 -0.54 -24.20
N ALA A 161 10.14 -0.03 -23.82
CA ALA A 161 9.27 0.74 -24.69
C ALA A 161 9.98 2.01 -25.19
N ALA A 162 10.63 2.76 -24.28
CA ALA A 162 11.38 3.95 -24.66
C ALA A 162 12.54 3.64 -25.62
N LEU A 163 13.32 2.59 -25.35
CA LEU A 163 14.44 2.20 -26.22
C LEU A 163 13.96 1.78 -27.61
N ARG A 164 12.82 1.09 -27.72
CA ARG A 164 12.20 0.74 -29.01
C ARG A 164 11.71 1.97 -29.77
N CYS A 165 11.14 2.96 -29.09
CA CYS A 165 10.76 4.23 -29.72
C CYS A 165 11.98 5.02 -30.23
N LEU A 166 13.11 4.93 -29.53
CA LEU A 166 14.33 5.67 -29.87
C LEU A 166 15.20 4.97 -30.90
N HIS A 167 15.04 3.66 -31.08
CA HIS A 167 15.82 2.83 -32.00
C HIS A 167 14.96 1.69 -32.56
N ASP A 168 14.48 1.87 -33.79
CA ASP A 168 13.54 0.94 -34.44
C ASP A 168 14.14 -0.48 -34.63
N ASP A 169 15.45 -0.58 -34.84
CA ASP A 169 16.16 -1.85 -35.07
C ASP A 169 16.82 -2.45 -33.81
N LEU A 170 16.47 -1.99 -32.60
CA LEU A 170 17.10 -2.47 -31.38
C LEU A 170 16.72 -3.92 -31.05
N GLN A 171 17.57 -4.85 -31.49
CA GLN A 171 17.41 -6.27 -31.22
C GLN A 171 17.71 -6.64 -29.77
N GLY A 172 17.17 -7.77 -29.32
CA GLY A 172 17.45 -8.33 -28.00
C GLY A 172 16.60 -7.77 -26.86
N THR A 173 15.81 -6.70 -27.07
CA THR A 173 14.88 -6.15 -26.06
C THR A 173 13.88 -7.19 -25.52
N GLU A 174 13.52 -8.19 -26.32
CA GLU A 174 12.69 -9.32 -25.89
C GLU A 174 13.34 -10.17 -24.78
N THR A 175 14.67 -10.18 -24.67
CA THR A 175 15.36 -10.92 -23.59
C THR A 175 15.10 -10.29 -22.22
N LEU A 176 15.03 -8.96 -22.13
CA LEU A 176 14.67 -8.24 -20.91
C LEU A 176 13.21 -8.52 -20.52
N ILE A 177 12.29 -8.49 -21.49
CA ILE A 177 10.87 -8.79 -21.25
C ILE A 177 10.70 -10.26 -20.84
N SER A 178 11.36 -11.19 -21.52
CA SER A 178 11.31 -12.62 -21.18
C SER A 178 11.90 -12.90 -19.80
N ALA A 179 13.00 -12.25 -19.42
CA ALA A 179 13.57 -12.38 -18.08
C ALA A 179 12.66 -11.74 -17.00
N PHE A 180 11.97 -10.65 -17.34
CA PHE A 180 10.97 -10.04 -16.47
C PHE A 180 9.75 -10.93 -16.28
N ASP A 181 9.24 -11.54 -17.35
CA ASP A 181 8.16 -12.51 -17.30
C ASP A 181 8.55 -13.77 -16.53
N ALA A 182 9.76 -14.32 -16.76
CA ALA A 182 10.29 -15.43 -15.99
C ALA A 182 10.39 -15.09 -14.49
N MET A 183 10.82 -13.87 -14.14
CA MET A 183 10.85 -13.40 -12.75
C MET A 183 9.44 -13.32 -12.15
N ILE A 184 8.45 -12.86 -12.92
CA ILE A 184 7.05 -12.81 -12.51
C ILE A 184 6.50 -14.23 -12.34
N ASP A 185 6.75 -15.11 -13.29
CA ASP A 185 6.27 -16.49 -13.28
C ASP A 185 6.91 -17.28 -12.15
N ASP A 186 8.21 -17.11 -11.88
CA ASP A 186 8.89 -17.69 -10.73
C ASP A 186 8.30 -17.19 -9.42
N GLN A 187 7.92 -15.91 -9.34
CA GLN A 187 7.28 -15.36 -8.15
C GLN A 187 5.84 -15.89 -7.98
N ILE A 188 5.08 -16.02 -9.07
CA ILE A 188 3.75 -16.63 -9.07
C ILE A 188 3.86 -18.13 -8.72
N ALA A 189 4.83 -18.84 -9.27
CA ALA A 189 5.08 -20.24 -9.03
C ALA A 189 5.60 -20.49 -7.61
N ALA A 190 6.45 -19.62 -7.07
CA ALA A 190 6.87 -19.66 -5.66
C ALA A 190 5.69 -19.38 -4.73
N SER A 191 4.79 -18.45 -5.09
CA SER A 191 3.53 -18.22 -4.39
C SER A 191 2.61 -19.46 -4.42
N LYS A 192 2.53 -20.16 -5.57
CA LYS A 192 1.75 -21.40 -5.75
C LYS A 192 2.41 -22.66 -5.12
N LYS A 193 3.74 -22.74 -5.10
CA LYS A 193 4.51 -23.82 -4.44
C LYS A 193 4.48 -23.64 -2.91
N SER A 194 4.45 -22.39 -2.43
CA SER A 194 4.16 -22.07 -1.03
C SER A 194 2.74 -22.47 -0.62
N SER A 195 1.78 -22.57 -1.54
CA SER A 195 0.43 -23.06 -1.24
C SER A 195 0.26 -24.59 -1.39
N THR A 196 1.23 -25.31 -1.98
CA THR A 196 1.13 -26.76 -2.27
C THR A 196 2.16 -27.62 -1.54
N HIS A 197 3.27 -27.08 -1.04
CA HIS A 197 4.14 -27.74 -0.06
C HIS A 197 3.87 -27.21 1.35
N PHE A 198 2.70 -27.55 1.90
CA PHE A 198 2.51 -27.62 3.35
C PHE A 198 3.28 -28.85 3.87
N HIS A 199 4.61 -28.76 3.91
CA HIS A 199 5.34 -29.48 4.93
C HIS A 199 5.27 -28.63 6.19
N GLY A 200 4.49 -29.11 7.16
CA GLY A 200 4.43 -28.56 8.49
C GLY A 200 5.84 -28.47 9.07
N LYS A 201 6.43 -27.28 9.01
CA LYS A 201 7.34 -26.89 10.08
C LYS A 201 6.45 -26.60 11.28
N ARG A 202 6.50 -27.49 12.27
CA ARG A 202 6.08 -27.16 13.64
C ARG A 202 6.67 -25.79 13.98
N THR A 203 5.77 -24.88 14.27
CA THR A 203 6.04 -23.53 14.72
C THR A 203 6.90 -23.58 15.98
N SER A 204 7.99 -22.82 15.99
CA SER A 204 8.60 -22.36 17.23
C SER A 204 8.55 -20.83 17.37
N GLY A 205 7.74 -20.15 16.55
CA GLY A 205 7.40 -18.74 16.73
C GLY A 205 5.92 -18.61 17.09
N ARG A 206 5.61 -18.06 18.27
CA ARG A 206 4.24 -17.84 18.73
C ARG A 206 3.47 -16.96 17.72
N PRO A 207 2.20 -17.29 17.40
CA PRO A 207 1.28 -16.52 16.55
C PRO A 207 1.21 -15.01 16.86
N THR A 208 1.58 -14.61 18.07
CA THR A 208 1.62 -13.23 18.56
C THR A 208 2.61 -12.31 17.83
N ASN A 209 3.66 -12.85 17.18
CA ASN A 209 4.70 -12.01 16.56
C ASN A 209 4.24 -11.20 15.34
N HIS A 210 3.06 -11.49 14.79
CA HIS A 210 2.49 -10.79 13.64
C HIS A 210 1.35 -9.83 14.00
N ILE A 211 1.01 -9.74 15.29
CA ILE A 211 -0.04 -8.87 15.82
C ILE A 211 0.65 -7.73 16.60
N PRO A 212 0.31 -6.45 16.34
CA PRO A 212 0.91 -5.35 17.06
C PRO A 212 0.74 -5.49 18.58
N HIS A 213 1.80 -5.28 19.36
CA HIS A 213 1.76 -5.39 20.82
C HIS A 213 0.65 -4.55 21.47
N ALA A 214 0.37 -3.36 20.93
CA ALA A 214 -0.74 -2.53 21.39
C ALA A 214 -2.10 -3.23 21.29
N LEU A 215 -2.31 -4.04 20.24
CA LEU A 215 -3.53 -4.84 20.07
C LEU A 215 -3.55 -6.08 20.98
N LEU A 216 -2.43 -6.49 21.56
CA LEU A 216 -2.33 -7.62 22.49
C LEU A 216 -2.27 -7.22 23.97
N ALA A 217 -2.02 -5.95 24.28
CA ALA A 217 -1.88 -5.48 25.66
C ALA A 217 -3.18 -5.71 26.46
N SER A 218 -3.09 -6.44 27.57
CA SER A 218 -4.25 -6.87 28.38
C SER A 218 -5.06 -5.71 28.96
N ASP A 219 -4.45 -4.54 29.06
CA ASP A 219 -5.04 -3.29 29.55
C ASP A 219 -5.48 -2.36 28.42
N ALA A 220 -5.27 -2.72 27.15
CA ALA A 220 -5.69 -1.90 26.03
C ALA A 220 -7.21 -1.76 25.95
N ARG A 221 -7.64 -0.54 25.63
CA ARG A 221 -9.01 -0.22 25.23
C ARG A 221 -9.08 -0.27 23.72
N ILE A 222 -9.82 -1.21 23.17
CA ILE A 222 -9.92 -1.42 21.73
C ILE A 222 -11.29 -0.95 21.25
N VAL A 223 -11.28 0.01 20.34
CA VAL A 223 -12.48 0.53 19.68
C VAL A 223 -12.32 0.32 18.19
N VAL A 224 -13.29 -0.36 17.58
CA VAL A 224 -13.35 -0.57 16.14
C VAL A 224 -14.14 0.57 15.52
N ALA A 225 -13.59 1.27 14.54
CA ALA A 225 -14.17 2.45 13.95
C ALA A 225 -14.29 2.34 12.42
N TYR A 226 -15.32 2.98 11.88
CA TYR A 226 -15.64 3.06 10.47
C TYR A 226 -16.19 4.46 10.14
N THR A 227 -15.77 5.02 9.01
CA THR A 227 -16.26 6.31 8.53
C THR A 227 -16.83 6.19 7.14
N GLU A 228 -17.89 6.95 6.86
CA GLU A 228 -18.43 7.10 5.51
C GLU A 228 -18.15 8.49 4.96
N THR A 229 -17.67 8.55 3.72
CA THR A 229 -17.26 9.77 3.03
C THR A 229 -17.96 9.80 1.67
N ALA A 230 -18.54 10.94 1.30
CA ALA A 230 -19.03 11.11 -0.06
C ALA A 230 -17.85 11.37 -1.02
N PRO A 231 -17.99 11.05 -2.32
CA PRO A 231 -17.03 11.46 -3.32
C PRO A 231 -16.84 12.99 -3.29
N PRO A 232 -15.60 13.49 -3.46
CA PRO A 232 -15.38 14.93 -3.55
C PRO A 232 -16.05 15.48 -4.81
N GLN A 233 -16.83 16.56 -4.68
CA GLN A 233 -17.44 17.22 -5.84
C GLN A 233 -16.42 18.08 -6.60
N ARG A 234 -15.51 18.79 -5.90
CA ARG A 234 -14.27 19.43 -6.40
C ARG A 234 -13.29 19.65 -5.23
N GLY A 235 -12.01 19.25 -5.37
CA GLY A 235 -10.98 19.48 -4.34
C GLY A 235 -11.03 18.50 -3.15
N ASP A 236 -10.72 18.99 -1.94
CA ASP A 236 -10.67 18.19 -0.71
C ASP A 236 -12.04 17.53 -0.40
N SER A 237 -12.00 16.24 -0.04
CA SER A 237 -13.20 15.46 0.34
C SER A 237 -13.84 15.96 1.65
N GLY A 238 -13.15 16.79 2.43
CA GLY A 238 -13.65 17.27 3.71
C GLY A 238 -13.79 16.13 4.73
N PRO A 239 -14.41 16.39 5.89
CA PRO A 239 -14.63 15.34 6.88
C PRO A 239 -15.67 14.31 6.39
N PRO A 240 -15.62 13.07 6.91
CA PRO A 240 -16.68 12.09 6.68
C PRO A 240 -18.02 12.65 7.12
N PHE A 241 -19.11 12.20 6.50
CA PHE A 241 -20.46 12.60 6.90
C PHE A 241 -21.01 11.69 8.01
N ARG A 242 -20.34 10.57 8.34
CA ARG A 242 -20.72 9.64 9.41
C ARG A 242 -19.48 9.02 10.06
N LEU A 243 -19.50 8.94 11.39
CA LEU A 243 -18.54 8.19 12.20
C LEU A 243 -19.31 7.17 13.04
N SER A 244 -19.01 5.89 12.82
CA SER A 244 -19.57 4.78 13.59
C SER A 244 -18.43 3.99 14.24
N ALA A 245 -18.62 3.58 15.48
CA ALA A 245 -17.64 2.80 16.22
C ALA A 245 -18.30 1.81 17.18
N VAL A 246 -17.56 0.78 17.57
CA VAL A 246 -18.01 -0.24 18.50
C VAL A 246 -16.85 -0.68 19.40
N SER A 247 -17.10 -0.78 20.70
CA SER A 247 -16.14 -1.35 21.65
C SER A 247 -16.10 -2.88 21.52
N LEU A 248 -15.08 -3.54 22.07
CA LEU A 248 -15.04 -5.01 22.05
C LEU A 248 -16.24 -5.67 22.77
N ASP A 249 -16.83 -4.97 23.74
CA ASP A 249 -17.99 -5.43 24.51
C ASP A 249 -19.33 -5.15 23.79
N GLY A 250 -19.30 -4.51 22.62
CA GLY A 250 -20.49 -4.27 21.80
C GLY A 250 -21.20 -2.94 22.07
N GLU A 251 -20.62 -2.05 22.90
CA GLU A 251 -21.14 -0.68 23.05
C GLU A 251 -20.89 0.10 21.76
N VAL A 252 -21.92 0.78 21.24
CA VAL A 252 -21.89 1.42 19.92
C VAL A 252 -21.92 2.94 20.03
N PHE A 253 -21.13 3.58 19.18
CA PHE A 253 -21.16 5.00 18.88
C PHE A 253 -21.55 5.19 17.41
N ASP A 254 -22.50 6.07 17.13
CA ASP A 254 -22.88 6.41 15.75
C ASP A 254 -23.34 7.87 15.70
N ARG A 255 -22.65 8.67 14.88
CA ARG A 255 -22.95 10.09 14.70
C ARG A 255 -22.82 10.53 13.25
N MET A 256 -23.77 11.36 12.85
CA MET A 256 -23.72 12.10 11.60
C MET A 256 -22.91 13.38 11.78
N VAL A 257 -22.07 13.69 10.80
CA VAL A 257 -21.09 14.78 10.85
C VAL A 257 -21.43 15.78 9.75
N GLN A 258 -21.51 17.05 10.12
CA GLN A 258 -21.68 18.14 9.16
C GLN A 258 -20.46 18.21 8.23
N THR A 259 -20.72 18.07 6.94
CA THR A 259 -19.69 18.14 5.90
C THR A 259 -20.20 18.93 4.71
N LYS A 260 -19.26 19.53 3.96
CA LYS A 260 -19.56 20.23 2.70
C LYS A 260 -19.97 19.25 1.59
N ASN A 261 -19.54 18.00 1.69
CA ASN A 261 -19.80 16.94 0.72
C ASN A 261 -20.78 15.93 1.32
N ALA A 262 -22.03 16.35 1.54
CA ALA A 262 -23.09 15.42 1.94
C ALA A 262 -23.42 14.46 0.79
N PRO A 263 -23.82 13.21 1.08
CA PRO A 263 -24.22 12.28 0.03
C PRO A 263 -25.49 12.79 -0.68
N ASP A 264 -25.55 12.63 -2.00
CA ASP A 264 -26.78 12.86 -2.75
C ASP A 264 -27.83 11.78 -2.46
N ALA A 265 -29.03 11.92 -3.02
CA ALA A 265 -30.14 10.97 -2.80
C ALA A 265 -29.77 9.53 -3.20
N TYR A 266 -29.08 9.37 -4.34
CA TYR A 266 -28.65 8.08 -4.84
C TYR A 266 -27.64 7.41 -3.90
N LEU A 267 -26.62 8.16 -3.46
CA LEU A 267 -25.60 7.65 -2.56
C LEU A 267 -26.19 7.33 -1.18
N SER A 268 -27.14 8.14 -0.71
CA SER A 268 -27.87 7.92 0.55
C SER A 268 -28.63 6.59 0.52
N GLU A 269 -29.38 6.32 -0.55
CA GLU A 269 -30.07 5.03 -0.76
C GLU A 269 -29.07 3.87 -0.84
N LEU A 270 -28.00 4.02 -1.62
CA LEU A 270 -26.95 3.01 -1.80
C LEU A 270 -26.21 2.67 -0.48
N MET A 271 -26.18 3.60 0.47
CA MET A 271 -25.61 3.40 1.80
C MET A 271 -26.66 2.99 2.84
N GLY A 272 -27.94 3.01 2.49
CA GLY A 272 -29.04 2.71 3.40
C GLY A 272 -29.15 3.74 4.52
N LEU A 273 -28.95 5.03 4.21
CA LEU A 273 -29.23 6.14 5.11
C LEU A 273 -30.73 6.41 5.11
N GLU A 274 -31.29 6.63 6.29
CA GLU A 274 -32.67 7.10 6.43
C GLU A 274 -32.78 8.55 5.95
N SER A 275 -33.93 8.93 5.39
CA SER A 275 -34.13 10.24 4.74
C SER A 275 -33.84 11.43 5.66
N GLN A 276 -33.98 11.27 6.98
CA GLN A 276 -33.74 12.30 8.00
C GLN A 276 -32.39 12.16 8.72
N ALA A 277 -31.58 11.15 8.38
CA ALA A 277 -30.31 10.92 9.08
C ALA A 277 -29.37 12.14 8.97
N LEU A 278 -29.33 12.79 7.79
CA LEU A 278 -28.49 13.98 7.57
C LEU A 278 -28.95 15.19 8.40
N ASP A 279 -30.22 15.27 8.77
CA ASP A 279 -30.75 16.37 9.60
C ASP A 279 -30.21 16.31 11.03
N THR A 280 -29.75 15.14 11.46
CA THR A 280 -29.10 14.93 12.77
C THR A 280 -27.60 15.26 12.77
N ALA A 281 -27.05 15.73 11.64
CA ALA A 281 -25.63 15.99 11.50
C ALA A 281 -25.16 17.10 12.46
N GLN A 282 -24.11 16.78 13.22
CA GLN A 282 -23.52 17.69 14.20
C GLN A 282 -22.18 18.25 13.70
N PRO A 283 -21.75 19.42 14.20
CA PRO A 283 -20.41 19.94 13.94
C PRO A 283 -19.33 18.93 14.34
N ILE A 284 -18.28 18.81 13.51
CA ILE A 284 -17.22 17.82 13.73
C ILE A 284 -16.58 17.89 15.13
N HIS A 285 -16.42 19.09 15.69
CA HIS A 285 -15.80 19.25 17.00
C HIS A 285 -16.64 18.62 18.12
N GLN A 286 -17.98 18.68 18.02
CA GLN A 286 -18.91 18.06 18.94
C GLN A 286 -18.87 16.54 18.80
N VAL A 287 -18.93 16.03 17.56
CA VAL A 287 -18.83 14.58 17.31
C VAL A 287 -17.51 14.01 17.85
N MET A 288 -16.40 14.72 17.68
CA MET A 288 -15.11 14.28 18.20
C MET A 288 -15.00 14.36 19.74
N ALA A 289 -15.71 15.29 20.39
CA ALA A 289 -15.79 15.34 21.84
C ALA A 289 -16.58 14.13 22.37
N GLU A 290 -17.76 13.86 21.81
CA GLU A 290 -18.58 12.70 22.17
C GLU A 290 -17.85 11.37 21.86
N PHE A 291 -17.11 11.31 20.75
CA PHE A 291 -16.33 10.12 20.39
C PHE A 291 -15.18 9.86 21.37
N ARG A 292 -14.54 10.93 21.88
CA ARG A 292 -13.52 10.80 22.93
C ARG A 292 -14.12 10.28 24.22
N GLU A 293 -15.25 10.83 24.66
CA GLU A 293 -15.97 10.35 25.84
C GLU A 293 -16.37 8.87 25.70
N PHE A 294 -16.84 8.46 24.52
CA PHE A 294 -17.13 7.06 24.22
C PHE A 294 -15.90 6.16 24.32
N CYS A 295 -14.77 6.59 23.75
CA CYS A 295 -13.51 5.85 23.86
C CYS A 295 -13.00 5.78 25.31
N GLU A 296 -13.23 6.83 26.10
CA GLU A 296 -12.86 6.89 27.51
C GLU A 296 -13.71 5.99 28.39
N GLY A 297 -15.01 5.92 28.12
CA GLY A 297 -15.96 5.03 28.80
C GLY A 297 -15.81 3.55 28.43
N SER A 298 -15.18 3.25 27.29
CA SER A 298 -14.96 1.87 26.82
C SER A 298 -14.06 1.07 27.77
N ARG A 299 -14.49 -0.14 28.11
CA ARG A 299 -13.80 -1.01 29.09
C ARG A 299 -12.49 -1.57 28.54
N CYS A 300 -11.52 -1.79 29.44
CA CYS A 300 -10.27 -2.49 29.15
C CYS A 300 -10.48 -4.01 29.23
N ARG A 301 -9.59 -4.80 28.59
CA ARG A 301 -9.65 -6.27 28.57
C ARG A 301 -9.26 -6.99 29.88
N LEU A 302 -9.17 -6.28 31.01
CA LEU A 302 -8.79 -6.87 32.30
C LEU A 302 -9.91 -7.78 32.88
N PRO A 303 -9.56 -8.89 33.56
CA PRO A 303 -10.54 -9.70 34.29
C PRO A 303 -11.19 -8.90 35.43
N ARG A 304 -12.46 -9.21 35.73
CA ARG A 304 -13.24 -8.54 36.79
C ARG A 304 -12.56 -8.68 38.16
N GLY A 305 -11.98 -7.59 38.68
CA GLY A 305 -11.60 -7.48 40.10
C GLY A 305 -10.92 -6.16 40.46
N GLY A 306 -11.50 -5.40 41.39
CA GLY A 306 -10.82 -4.30 42.11
C GLY A 306 -11.37 -2.89 41.91
N LEU A 307 -11.60 -2.18 43.02
CA LEU A 307 -12.24 -0.86 43.17
C LEU A 307 -11.45 0.36 42.62
N ALA A 308 -10.35 0.18 41.89
CA ALA A 308 -9.53 1.28 41.37
C ALA A 308 -9.94 1.73 39.96
N LYS A 309 -11.22 1.99 39.72
CA LYS A 309 -11.81 2.04 38.36
C LYS A 309 -11.65 3.34 37.57
N LYS A 310 -11.33 4.49 38.17
CA LYS A 310 -11.32 5.80 37.45
C LYS A 310 -9.92 6.36 37.15
N ALA A 311 -8.95 6.17 38.05
CA ALA A 311 -7.58 6.68 37.88
C ALA A 311 -6.71 5.82 36.93
N LEU A 312 -7.04 4.53 36.75
CA LEU A 312 -6.32 3.64 35.81
C LEU A 312 -6.73 3.86 34.34
N LEU A 313 -7.98 4.27 34.07
CA LEU A 313 -8.51 4.47 32.70
C LEU A 313 -7.74 5.55 31.93
N GLN A 314 -7.25 6.58 32.62
CA GLN A 314 -6.45 7.67 32.02
C GLN A 314 -5.05 7.23 31.58
N ARG A 315 -4.58 6.05 32.00
CA ARG A 315 -3.25 5.50 31.66
C ARG A 315 -3.28 4.32 30.70
N THR A 316 -4.46 3.77 30.42
CA THR A 316 -4.59 2.63 29.51
C THR A 316 -4.54 3.04 28.04
N PRO A 317 -3.72 2.38 27.21
CA PRO A 317 -3.56 2.76 25.81
C PRO A 317 -4.87 2.57 25.05
N LEU A 318 -5.31 3.63 24.36
CA LEU A 318 -6.44 3.57 23.43
C LEU A 318 -5.93 3.07 22.08
N VAL A 319 -6.56 2.02 21.57
CA VAL A 319 -6.26 1.40 20.28
C VAL A 319 -7.48 1.53 19.38
N LEU A 320 -7.35 2.34 18.35
CA LEU A 320 -8.39 2.53 17.34
C LEU A 320 -8.13 1.60 16.17
N VAL A 321 -9.08 0.74 15.88
CA VAL A 321 -8.96 -0.33 14.91
C VAL A 321 -9.88 -0.05 13.74
N SER A 322 -9.38 -0.12 12.51
CA SER A 322 -10.22 0.10 11.32
C SER A 322 -9.82 -0.81 10.17
N TRP A 323 -10.77 -1.12 9.29
CA TRP A 323 -10.48 -1.91 8.08
C TRP A 323 -9.94 -1.05 6.94
N ASN A 324 -10.49 0.16 6.76
CA ASN A 324 -10.17 1.06 5.66
C ASN A 324 -9.06 2.05 6.04
N VAL A 325 -8.04 2.18 5.19
CA VAL A 325 -6.93 3.13 5.33
C VAL A 325 -7.42 4.58 5.42
N LYS A 326 -8.53 4.93 4.75
CA LYS A 326 -9.11 6.28 4.86
C LYS A 326 -9.59 6.59 6.28
N THR A 327 -10.31 5.65 6.89
CA THR A 327 -10.76 5.76 8.30
C THR A 327 -9.57 5.84 9.24
N GLN A 328 -8.56 4.98 9.04
CA GLN A 328 -7.35 5.00 9.85
C GLN A 328 -6.67 6.38 9.83
N ARG A 329 -6.36 6.91 8.65
CA ARG A 329 -5.67 8.22 8.51
C ARG A 329 -6.48 9.34 9.13
N TRP A 330 -7.79 9.33 8.91
CA TRP A 330 -8.67 10.36 9.45
C TRP A 330 -8.70 10.37 10.98
N LEU A 331 -8.64 9.18 11.61
CA LEU A 331 -8.52 9.04 13.07
C LEU A 331 -7.13 9.44 13.57
N GLU A 332 -6.05 9.06 12.87
CA GLU A 332 -4.67 9.45 13.23
C GLU A 332 -4.49 10.97 13.31
N GLU A 333 -5.12 11.72 12.40
CA GLU A 333 -5.08 13.19 12.39
C GLU A 333 -5.82 13.85 13.56
N ARG A 334 -6.77 13.15 14.19
CA ARG A 334 -7.73 13.75 15.16
C ARG A 334 -7.64 13.17 16.56
N MET A 335 -7.07 11.97 16.69
CA MET A 335 -6.92 11.20 17.92
C MET A 335 -5.43 10.98 18.20
N GLY A 336 -4.70 12.08 18.38
CA GLY A 336 -3.22 12.08 18.47
C GLY A 336 -2.63 11.20 19.59
N ASP A 337 -3.40 10.95 20.64
CA ASP A 337 -2.97 10.12 21.78
C ASP A 337 -3.32 8.63 21.59
N ALA A 338 -4.00 8.26 20.51
CA ALA A 338 -4.45 6.90 20.24
C ALA A 338 -3.54 6.15 19.26
N THR A 339 -3.34 4.86 19.48
CA THR A 339 -2.67 3.99 18.51
C THR A 339 -3.68 3.52 17.45
N CYS A 340 -3.53 3.96 16.21
CA CYS A 340 -4.41 3.54 15.11
C CYS A 340 -3.84 2.31 14.37
N ILE A 341 -4.67 1.29 14.15
CA ILE A 341 -4.27 0.00 13.56
C ILE A 341 -5.19 -0.39 12.41
N SER A 342 -4.60 -0.78 11.28
CA SER A 342 -5.33 -1.38 10.15
C SER A 342 -5.51 -2.88 10.32
N LEU A 343 -6.76 -3.33 10.48
CA LEU A 343 -7.10 -4.77 10.49
C LEU A 343 -6.68 -5.48 9.22
N LYS A 344 -6.81 -4.81 8.08
CA LYS A 344 -6.41 -5.37 6.79
C LYS A 344 -4.91 -5.64 6.76
N ALA A 345 -4.10 -4.74 7.32
CA ALA A 345 -2.65 -4.92 7.40
C ALA A 345 -2.27 -6.00 8.43
N VAL A 346 -2.91 -6.02 9.60
CA VAL A 346 -2.70 -7.08 10.61
C VAL A 346 -3.02 -8.45 10.03
N TRP A 347 -4.16 -8.59 9.35
CA TRP A 347 -4.52 -9.85 8.71
C TRP A 347 -3.60 -10.23 7.56
N ALA A 348 -3.13 -9.27 6.76
CA ALA A 348 -2.12 -9.54 5.73
C ALA A 348 -0.84 -10.11 6.33
N ASN A 349 -0.41 -9.61 7.50
CA ASN A 349 0.77 -10.11 8.21
C ASN A 349 0.56 -11.51 8.80
N ILE A 350 -0.62 -11.77 9.39
CA ILE A 350 -0.98 -13.09 9.94
C ILE A 350 -1.08 -14.13 8.82
N SER A 351 -1.89 -13.85 7.80
CA SER A 351 -2.20 -14.79 6.72
C SER A 351 -1.09 -14.91 5.68
N ARG A 352 -0.18 -13.94 5.60
CA ARG A 352 0.85 -13.81 4.56
C ARG A 352 0.28 -13.94 3.14
N ALA A 353 -0.98 -13.53 2.97
CA ALA A 353 -1.74 -13.70 1.74
C ALA A 353 -2.36 -12.38 1.29
N ARG A 354 -2.81 -12.33 0.02
CA ARG A 354 -3.59 -11.21 -0.49
C ARG A 354 -4.93 -11.16 0.24
N VAL A 355 -5.21 -10.04 0.90
CA VAL A 355 -6.44 -9.87 1.68
C VAL A 355 -7.59 -9.43 0.77
N PRO A 356 -8.69 -10.21 0.68
CA PRO A 356 -9.87 -9.83 -0.09
C PRO A 356 -10.65 -8.69 0.58
N ALA A 357 -11.81 -8.31 0.02
CA ALA A 357 -12.73 -7.40 0.69
C ALA A 357 -13.20 -7.98 2.04
N LEU A 358 -13.52 -7.11 3.00
CA LEU A 358 -13.85 -7.52 4.37
C LEU A 358 -15.02 -8.51 4.43
N ASP A 359 -16.06 -8.25 3.67
CA ASP A 359 -17.26 -9.10 3.57
C ASP A 359 -16.91 -10.50 3.05
N LYS A 360 -16.11 -10.57 1.98
CA LYS A 360 -15.61 -11.84 1.45
C LYS A 360 -14.74 -12.57 2.47
N LEU A 361 -13.87 -11.85 3.18
CA LEU A 361 -12.99 -12.46 4.18
C LEU A 361 -13.78 -13.03 5.35
N VAL A 362 -14.71 -12.25 5.91
CA VAL A 362 -15.61 -12.67 7.00
C VAL A 362 -16.41 -13.90 6.59
N GLY A 363 -16.92 -13.91 5.35
CA GLY A 363 -17.61 -15.08 4.78
C GLY A 363 -16.70 -16.31 4.64
N THR A 364 -15.49 -16.16 4.10
CA THR A 364 -14.51 -17.27 3.97
C THR A 364 -14.11 -17.85 5.33
N LEU A 365 -13.99 -17.00 6.35
CA LEU A 365 -13.64 -17.43 7.71
C LEU A 365 -14.84 -17.93 8.52
N GLY A 366 -16.06 -17.81 7.99
CA GLY A 366 -17.29 -18.20 8.69
C GLY A 366 -17.51 -17.45 10.00
N LEU A 367 -17.05 -16.19 10.10
CA LEU A 367 -17.16 -15.43 11.34
C LEU A 367 -18.61 -14.99 11.57
N ALA A 368 -19.12 -15.23 12.77
CA ALA A 368 -20.40 -14.69 13.20
C ALA A 368 -20.29 -13.17 13.40
N THR A 369 -21.17 -12.41 12.75
CA THR A 369 -21.28 -10.96 12.95
C THR A 369 -22.44 -10.65 13.89
N GLU A 370 -22.17 -9.89 14.94
CA GLU A 370 -23.20 -9.43 15.86
C GLU A 370 -24.07 -8.34 15.22
N TYR A 371 -25.33 -8.28 15.64
CA TYR A 371 -26.19 -7.16 15.30
C TYR A 371 -25.77 -5.92 16.09
N LEU A 372 -25.39 -4.86 15.38
CA LEU A 372 -25.10 -3.55 15.97
C LEU A 372 -26.25 -2.60 15.61
N PRO A 373 -26.73 -1.76 16.54
CA PRO A 373 -27.76 -0.74 16.29
C PRO A 373 -27.23 0.43 15.44
N VAL A 374 -26.66 0.11 14.28
CA VAL A 374 -26.18 1.06 13.27
C VAL A 374 -26.81 0.67 11.95
N THR A 375 -27.53 1.59 11.34
CA THR A 375 -28.29 1.33 10.12
C THR A 375 -27.41 1.31 8.86
N GLY A 376 -27.89 0.62 7.83
CA GLY A 376 -27.31 0.66 6.50
C GLY A 376 -25.93 -0.01 6.37
N ARG A 377 -25.12 0.54 5.45
CA ARG A 377 -23.79 0.03 5.11
C ARG A 377 -22.81 0.16 6.27
N ALA A 378 -22.87 1.27 7.01
CA ALA A 378 -22.01 1.49 8.17
C ALA A 378 -22.12 0.37 9.19
N GLY A 379 -23.34 -0.03 9.55
CA GLY A 379 -23.56 -1.12 10.51
C GLY A 379 -23.01 -2.46 10.02
N ARG A 380 -23.27 -2.82 8.75
CA ARG A 380 -22.72 -4.06 8.17
C ARG A 380 -21.19 -4.07 8.15
N ARG A 381 -20.55 -2.96 7.81
CA ARG A 381 -19.08 -2.87 7.76
C ARG A 381 -18.47 -2.87 9.16
N LEU A 382 -19.13 -2.22 10.11
CA LEU A 382 -18.70 -2.14 11.49
C LEU A 382 -18.80 -3.50 12.19
N SER A 383 -19.91 -4.24 12.01
CA SER A 383 -20.07 -5.58 12.60
C SER A 383 -19.08 -6.59 12.04
N GLN A 384 -18.80 -6.54 10.74
CA GLN A 384 -17.75 -7.35 10.10
C GLN A 384 -16.36 -7.04 10.66
N ALA A 385 -16.03 -5.75 10.82
CA ALA A 385 -14.72 -5.34 11.35
C ALA A 385 -14.57 -5.71 12.84
N HIS A 386 -15.65 -5.65 13.61
CA HIS A 386 -15.70 -6.08 14.99
C HIS A 386 -15.48 -7.60 15.12
N ALA A 387 -16.21 -8.41 14.35
CA ALA A 387 -16.01 -9.86 14.30
C ALA A 387 -14.58 -10.24 13.92
N MET A 388 -14.01 -9.55 12.93
CA MET A 388 -12.62 -9.74 12.51
C MET A 388 -11.62 -9.39 13.62
N THR A 389 -11.87 -8.31 14.36
CA THR A 389 -11.03 -7.89 15.48
C THR A 389 -11.03 -8.97 16.56
N ARG A 390 -12.21 -9.47 16.95
CA ARG A 390 -12.35 -10.54 17.94
C ARG A 390 -11.63 -11.82 17.48
N HIS A 391 -11.82 -12.23 16.23
CA HIS A 391 -11.15 -13.41 15.66
C HIS A 391 -9.61 -13.33 15.77
N ILE A 392 -9.03 -12.17 15.46
CA ILE A 392 -7.57 -11.97 15.58
C ILE A 392 -7.12 -12.07 17.05
N LEU A 393 -7.89 -11.52 17.99
CA LEU A 393 -7.57 -11.54 19.41
C LEU A 393 -7.71 -12.93 20.02
N ASP A 394 -8.78 -13.64 19.68
CA ASP A 394 -9.04 -14.99 20.18
C ASP A 394 -7.97 -15.97 19.66
N GLY A 395 -7.59 -15.85 18.39
CA GLY A 395 -6.49 -16.61 17.80
C GLY A 395 -5.13 -16.32 18.43
N ALA A 396 -4.92 -15.11 18.98
CA ALA A 396 -3.71 -14.75 19.71
C ALA A 396 -3.68 -15.30 21.14
N ASN A 397 -4.84 -15.42 21.79
CA ASN A 397 -4.97 -15.95 23.15
C ASN A 397 -4.90 -17.49 23.20
N ALA A 398 -5.27 -18.16 22.12
CA ALA A 398 -5.21 -19.62 21.99
C ALA A 398 -3.80 -20.17 21.64
N ALA A 399 -2.81 -19.28 21.52
CA ALA A 399 -1.52 -19.48 20.87
C ALA A 399 -0.33 -19.22 21.82
#